data_AF-A0A4Q3UUQ9-F1
#
_entry.id   AF-A0A4Q3UUQ9-F1
#
_cell.length_a   1.000
_cell.length_b   1.000
_cell.length_c   1.000
_cell.angle_alpha   90.00
_cell.angle_beta   90.00
_cell.angle_gamma   90.00
#
_symmetry.space_group_name_H-M   'P 1'
#
loop_
_entity.id
_entity.type
_entity.pdbx_description
1 polymer ?
#
loop_
_entity_poly.entity_id
_entity_poly.type
_entity_poly.pdbx_seq_one_letter_code
_entity_poly.pdbx_strand_id
1 'polypeptide(L)'
;MFSDFSFRNTGIPVNPTIKDYGRMRITNQREDSLKFKVPSLRNIFLTYPYGHDGRFTSIGSMLDHYNSGVQQSASLDPSLKNGISISFNDRYYLVQFLGTLTDSAFINDKRFSQP
;
A
#
# COMPACT_ATOMS: atom_id res chain seq x y z
N MET A 1 -11.04 -0.09 -11.28
CA MET A 1 -9.61 0.01 -10.91
C MET A 1 -9.55 -0.12 -9.40
N PHE A 2 -8.76 -1.02 -8.82
CA PHE A 2 -8.75 -1.34 -7.38
C PHE A 2 -8.19 -0.19 -6.52
N SER A 3 -8.86 0.96 -6.51
CA SER A 3 -8.54 2.20 -5.80
C SER A 3 -9.76 3.12 -5.86
N ASP A 4 -10.01 3.85 -4.78
CA ASP A 4 -11.01 4.94 -4.71
C ASP A 4 -10.38 6.32 -4.95
N PHE A 5 -9.08 6.38 -5.26
CA PHE A 5 -8.27 7.58 -5.45
C PHE A 5 -8.22 8.55 -4.25
N SER A 6 -8.70 8.11 -3.09
CA SER A 6 -8.66 8.89 -1.87
C SER A 6 -7.25 9.01 -1.30
N PHE A 7 -7.11 9.72 -0.18
CA PHE A 7 -5.86 9.87 0.54
C PHE A 7 -6.02 9.33 1.96
N ARG A 8 -5.24 8.32 2.32
CA ARG A 8 -5.34 7.60 3.60
C ARG A 8 -3.98 7.52 4.29
N ASN A 9 -4.01 7.51 5.61
CA ASN A 9 -2.85 7.18 6.44
C ASN A 9 -3.00 5.74 6.90
N THR A 10 -2.08 4.87 6.49
CA THR A 10 -2.11 3.44 6.82
C THR A 10 -1.35 3.09 8.11
N GLY A 11 -0.88 4.09 8.86
CA GLY A 11 -0.15 3.90 10.11
C GLY A 11 1.31 3.48 9.92
N ILE A 12 1.89 3.72 8.74
CA ILE A 12 3.32 3.49 8.49
C ILE A 12 4.13 4.60 9.21
N PRO A 13 5.12 4.26 10.08
CA PRO A 13 5.93 5.27 10.78
C PRO A 13 6.70 6.15 9.80
N VAL A 14 6.92 7.41 10.18
CA VAL A 14 7.78 8.32 9.39
C VAL A 14 9.19 7.75 9.30
N ASN A 15 9.71 7.63 8.07
CA ASN A 15 11.10 7.31 7.85
C ASN A 15 11.97 8.50 8.31
N PRO A 16 12.95 8.32 9.23
CA PRO A 16 13.70 9.43 9.82
C PRO A 16 14.62 10.14 8.82
N THR A 17 15.00 9.46 7.73
CA THR A 17 15.84 10.02 6.67
C THR A 17 15.00 10.78 5.64
N ILE A 18 13.93 10.15 5.15
CA ILE A 18 13.09 10.73 4.07
C ILE A 18 12.18 11.85 4.62
N LYS A 19 11.69 11.69 5.86
CA LYS A 19 10.76 12.62 6.52
C LYS A 19 9.57 13.00 5.63
N ASP A 20 8.99 12.00 4.96
CA ASP A 20 7.83 12.23 4.10
C ASP A 20 6.55 12.32 4.94
N TYR A 21 5.96 13.51 4.95
CA TYR A 21 4.69 13.77 5.63
C TYR A 21 3.47 13.66 4.70
N GLY A 22 3.66 13.18 3.47
CA GLY A 22 2.60 12.94 2.51
C GLY A 22 1.85 14.22 2.14
N ARG A 23 0.51 14.10 2.03
CA ARG A 23 -0.39 15.16 1.56
C ARG A 23 -0.26 16.48 2.33
N MET A 24 0.06 16.44 3.63
CA MET A 24 0.26 17.64 4.44
C MET A 24 1.32 18.59 3.86
N ARG A 25 2.34 18.08 3.16
CA ARG A 25 3.37 18.92 2.52
C ARG A 25 2.82 19.85 1.44
N ILE A 26 1.62 19.56 0.94
CA ILE A 26 0.93 20.34 -0.09
C ILE A 26 -0.16 21.19 0.56
N THR A 27 -0.97 20.60 1.46
CA THR A 27 -2.15 21.27 2.01
C THR A 27 -1.87 22.13 3.24
N ASN A 28 -0.73 21.92 3.91
CA ASN A 28 -0.36 22.52 5.20
C ASN A 28 -1.36 22.27 6.34
N GLN A 29 -2.23 21.28 6.18
CA GLN A 29 -3.25 20.88 7.15
C GLN A 29 -2.77 19.67 7.97
N ARG A 30 -2.84 19.76 9.30
CA ARG A 30 -2.32 18.70 10.20
C ARG A 30 -3.11 17.41 10.07
N GLU A 31 -4.40 17.51 9.79
CA GLU A 31 -5.32 16.40 9.52
C GLU A 31 -4.92 15.59 8.28
N ASP A 32 -4.13 16.15 7.36
CA ASP A 32 -3.61 15.49 6.16
C ASP A 32 -2.22 14.87 6.35
N SER A 33 -1.67 14.94 7.56
CA SER A 33 -0.37 14.35 7.89
C SER A 33 -0.36 12.86 7.59
N LEU A 34 0.67 12.40 6.88
CA LEU A 34 0.91 10.99 6.53
C LEU A 34 -0.20 10.35 5.68
N LYS A 35 -1.07 11.15 5.06
CA LYS A 35 -2.00 10.64 4.07
C LYS A 35 -1.32 10.55 2.71
N PHE A 36 -1.44 9.39 2.07
CA PHE A 36 -0.95 9.13 0.72
C PHE A 36 -2.12 8.70 -0.16
N LYS A 37 -2.02 8.98 -1.46
CA LYS A 37 -3.03 8.56 -2.43
C LYS A 37 -3.12 7.03 -2.42
N VAL A 38 -4.34 6.48 -2.38
CA VAL A 38 -4.56 5.03 -2.50
C VAL A 38 -4.15 4.59 -3.92
N PRO A 39 -3.07 3.81 -4.08
CA PRO A 39 -2.64 3.35 -5.40
C PRO A 39 -3.58 2.27 -5.94
N SER A 40 -3.55 2.02 -7.25
CA SER A 40 -4.23 0.82 -7.78
C SER A 40 -3.45 -0.44 -7.44
N LEU A 41 -4.17 -1.54 -7.20
CA LEU A 41 -3.57 -2.87 -7.00
C LEU A 41 -3.34 -3.66 -8.31
N ARG A 42 -3.62 -3.08 -9.49
CA ARG A 42 -3.31 -3.74 -10.77
C ARG A 42 -1.78 -3.89 -10.89
N ASN A 43 -1.33 -5.07 -11.36
CA ASN A 43 0.09 -5.42 -11.50
C ASN A 43 0.91 -5.36 -10.21
N ILE A 44 0.27 -5.44 -9.03
CA ILE A 44 0.96 -5.28 -7.75
C ILE A 44 2.16 -6.23 -7.59
N PHE A 45 2.08 -7.46 -8.08
CA PHE A 45 3.19 -8.42 -8.02
C PHE A 45 4.45 -8.02 -8.80
N LEU A 46 4.34 -7.05 -9.72
CA LEU A 46 5.42 -6.61 -10.59
C LEU A 46 6.03 -5.27 -10.15
N THR A 47 5.51 -4.67 -9.09
CA THR A 47 5.85 -3.30 -8.68
C THR A 47 6.44 -3.24 -7.27
N TYR A 48 7.10 -4.31 -6.82
CA TYR A 48 7.87 -4.26 -5.58
C TYR A 48 9.02 -3.23 -5.73
N PRO A 49 9.44 -2.58 -4.62
CA PRO A 49 8.95 -2.72 -3.25
C PRO A 49 7.67 -1.91 -2.95
N TYR A 50 7.01 -2.22 -1.81
CA TYR A 50 5.72 -1.66 -1.41
C TYR A 50 5.81 -0.63 -0.27
N GLY A 51 4.72 0.11 -0.09
CA GLY A 51 4.65 1.29 0.78
C GLY A 51 5.03 2.56 0.02
N HIS A 52 4.70 3.73 0.58
CA HIS A 52 5.00 5.02 -0.08
C HIS A 52 6.51 5.29 -0.17
N ASP A 53 7.30 4.64 0.69
CA ASP A 53 8.75 4.76 0.74
C ASP A 53 9.48 3.45 0.41
N GLY A 54 8.77 2.45 -0.13
CA GLY A 54 9.37 1.20 -0.61
C GLY A 54 9.99 0.33 0.48
N ARG A 55 9.59 0.48 1.76
CA ARG A 55 10.19 -0.30 2.86
C ARG A 55 9.81 -1.78 2.90
N PHE A 56 8.72 -2.17 2.24
CA PHE A 56 8.20 -3.53 2.28
C PHE A 56 8.66 -4.32 1.05
N THR A 57 9.41 -5.39 1.26
CA THR A 57 9.98 -6.19 0.16
C THR A 57 9.00 -7.22 -0.41
N SER A 58 7.88 -7.47 0.28
CA SER A 58 6.86 -8.43 -0.16
C SER A 58 5.44 -7.98 0.21
N ILE A 59 4.44 -8.48 -0.53
CA ILE A 59 3.03 -8.32 -0.16
C ILE A 59 2.79 -8.89 1.24
N GLY A 60 3.44 -10.02 1.56
CA GLY A 60 3.41 -10.61 2.91
C GLY A 60 3.76 -9.59 3.99
N SER A 61 4.90 -8.91 3.87
CA SER A 61 5.32 -7.90 4.85
C SER A 61 4.36 -6.71 4.96
N MET A 62 3.69 -6.33 3.87
CA MET A 62 2.63 -5.31 3.89
C MET A 62 1.37 -5.81 4.64
N LEU A 63 1.01 -7.09 4.49
CA LEU A 63 -0.10 -7.68 5.23
C LEU A 63 0.21 -7.81 6.74
N ASP A 64 1.46 -8.11 7.11
CA ASP A 64 1.89 -8.09 8.51
C ASP A 64 1.73 -6.69 9.12
N HIS A 65 2.04 -5.64 8.35
CA HIS A 65 1.80 -4.26 8.77
C HIS A 65 0.34 -4.01 9.09
N TYR A 66 -0.59 -4.40 8.22
CA TYR A 66 -2.02 -4.24 8.50
C TYR A 66 -2.52 -5.09 9.67
N ASN A 67 -1.90 -6.25 9.91
CA ASN A 67 -2.29 -7.17 10.97
C ASN A 67 -1.81 -6.71 12.37
N SER A 68 -0.59 -6.20 12.48
CA SER A 68 -0.02 -5.82 13.78
C SER A 68 0.93 -4.61 13.79
N GLY A 69 1.29 -4.06 12.62
CA GLY A 69 2.27 -2.96 12.50
C GLY A 69 1.68 -1.55 12.43
N VAL A 70 0.36 -1.40 12.41
CA VAL A 70 -0.31 -0.09 12.32
C VAL A 70 0.00 0.79 13.52
N GLN A 71 0.65 1.94 13.28
CA GLN A 71 0.86 2.95 14.31
C GLN A 71 -0.35 3.88 14.46
N GLN A 72 -0.79 4.05 15.71
CA GLN A 72 -1.86 4.98 16.05
C GLN A 72 -1.38 6.44 15.92
N SER A 73 -2.23 7.28 15.33
CA SER A 73 -1.99 8.72 15.21
C SER A 73 -3.31 9.46 14.98
N ALA A 74 -3.32 10.79 15.16
CA ALA A 74 -4.52 11.60 14.99
C ALA A 74 -5.09 11.57 13.56
N SER A 75 -4.24 11.36 12.55
CA SER A 75 -4.65 11.32 11.13
C SER A 75 -4.82 9.89 10.60
N LEU A 76 -4.65 8.86 11.43
CA LEU A 76 -4.81 7.45 11.04
C LEU A 76 -6.20 7.22 10.44
N ASP A 77 -6.27 6.41 9.38
CA ASP A 77 -7.55 5.98 8.84
C ASP A 77 -8.39 5.29 9.93
N PRO A 78 -9.63 5.74 10.21
CA PRO A 78 -10.48 5.16 11.23
C PRO A 78 -10.70 3.64 11.08
N SER A 79 -10.68 3.12 9.85
CA SER A 79 -10.84 1.68 9.58
C SER A 79 -9.67 0.83 10.11
N LEU A 80 -8.50 1.44 10.36
CA LEU A 80 -7.29 0.77 10.82
C LEU A 80 -7.02 0.94 12.31
N LYS A 81 -7.90 1.63 13.05
CA LYS A 81 -7.72 1.85 14.50
C LYS A 81 -7.49 0.55 15.27
N ASN A 82 -8.14 -0.53 14.87
CA ASN A 82 -8.03 -1.85 15.50
C ASN A 82 -7.14 -2.83 14.71
N GLY A 83 -6.39 -2.35 13.72
CA GLY A 83 -5.74 -3.19 12.73
C GLY A 83 -6.75 -3.99 11.90
N ILE A 84 -6.24 -4.97 11.15
CA ILE A 84 -7.06 -5.93 10.41
C ILE A 84 -6.60 -7.33 10.80
N SER A 85 -7.45 -8.11 11.48
CA SER A 85 -7.12 -9.51 11.78
C SER A 85 -7.13 -10.32 10.48
N ILE A 86 -5.97 -10.81 10.07
CA ILE A 86 -5.80 -11.61 8.86
C ILE A 86 -5.35 -13.00 9.27
N SER A 87 -6.24 -13.99 9.14
CA SER A 87 -5.88 -15.39 9.40
C SER A 87 -4.89 -15.91 8.36
N PHE A 88 -4.25 -17.05 8.63
CA PHE A 88 -3.37 -17.70 7.65
C PHE A 88 -4.09 -18.01 6.33
N ASN A 89 -5.33 -18.48 6.42
CA ASN A 89 -6.13 -18.80 5.24
C ASN A 89 -6.52 -17.54 4.46
N ASP A 90 -6.96 -16.48 5.14
CA ASP A 90 -7.31 -15.22 4.49
C ASP A 90 -6.08 -14.61 3.81
N ARG A 91 -4.92 -14.68 4.46
CA ARG A 91 -3.65 -14.25 3.89
C ARG A 91 -3.35 -15.00 2.59
N TYR A 92 -3.47 -16.32 2.60
CA TYR A 92 -3.24 -17.15 1.42
C TYR A 92 -4.18 -16.76 0.27
N TYR A 93 -5.49 -16.72 0.53
CA TYR A 93 -6.48 -16.40 -0.50
C TYR A 93 -6.37 -14.96 -1.00
N LEU A 94 -6.04 -14.01 -0.14
CA LEU A 94 -5.82 -12.62 -0.52
C LEU A 94 -4.63 -12.49 -1.48
N VAL A 95 -3.52 -13.18 -1.18
CA VAL A 95 -2.34 -13.19 -2.07
C VAL A 95 -2.67 -13.82 -3.42
N GLN A 96 -3.42 -14.93 -3.44
CA GLN A 96 -3.90 -15.55 -4.69
C GLN A 96 -4.77 -14.59 -5.50
N PHE A 97 -5.75 -13.95 -4.84
CA PHE A 97 -6.60 -12.96 -5.47
C PHE A 97 -5.80 -11.79 -6.05
N LEU A 98 -4.85 -11.24 -5.30
CA LEU A 98 -3.97 -10.17 -5.78
C LEU A 98 -3.14 -10.62 -7.00
N GLY A 99 -2.77 -11.90 -7.07
CA GLY A 99 -2.09 -12.49 -8.23
C GLY A 99 -2.92 -12.41 -9.51
N THR A 100 -4.25 -12.55 -9.39
CA THR A 100 -5.18 -12.42 -10.53
C THR A 100 -5.24 -11.00 -11.11
N LEU A 101 -4.70 -10.00 -10.40
CA LEU A 101 -4.66 -8.61 -10.85
C LEU A 101 -3.47 -8.28 -11.75
N THR A 102 -2.70 -9.29 -12.13
CA THR A 102 -1.56 -9.18 -13.04
C THR A 102 -2.02 -9.28 -14.48
N ASP A 103 -1.69 -8.26 -15.28
CA ASP A 103 -2.01 -8.19 -16.70
C ASP A 103 -1.04 -9.03 -17.53
N SER A 104 -1.24 -10.35 -17.52
CA SER A 104 -0.38 -11.31 -18.22
C SER A 104 -0.35 -11.09 -19.74
N ALA A 105 -1.42 -10.54 -20.33
CA ALA A 105 -1.45 -10.24 -21.75
C ALA A 105 -0.49 -9.09 -22.08
N PHE A 106 -0.54 -8.00 -21.30
CA PHE A 106 0.34 -6.85 -21.50
C PHE A 106 1.83 -7.21 -21.33
N ILE A 107 2.20 -7.93 -20.27
CA ILE A 107 3.61 -8.21 -19.97
C ILE A 107 4.27 -9.22 -20.92
N ASN A 108 3.48 -10.04 -21.60
CA ASN A 108 3.98 -11.03 -22.56
C ASN A 108 3.84 -10.57 -24.03
N ASP A 109 3.37 -9.34 -24.26
CA ASP A 109 3.19 -8.81 -25.60
C ASP A 109 4.52 -8.35 -26.20
N LYS A 110 4.94 -9.01 -27.29
CA LYS A 110 6.19 -8.71 -28.00
C LYS A 110 6.26 -7.27 -28.51
N ARG A 111 5.13 -6.61 -28.74
CA ARG A 111 5.08 -5.21 -29.19
C ARG A 111 5.60 -4.22 -28.15
N PHE A 112 5.62 -4.62 -26.87
CA PHE A 112 6.10 -3.79 -25.75
C PHE A 112 7.39 -4.33 -25.12
N SER A 113 8.07 -5.26 -25.79
CA SER A 113 9.36 -5.81 -25.33
C SER A 113 10.50 -4.81 -25.48
N GLN A 114 11.58 -5.00 -24.73
CA GLN A 114 12.81 -4.24 -24.93
C GLN A 114 13.36 -4.50 -26.35
N PRO A 115 13.85 -3.46 -27.04
CA PRO A 115 14.41 -3.58 -28.39
C PRO A 115 15.68 -4.42 -28.45
#